data_AF-A0AAD6MQJ8-F1
#
_entry.id   AF-A0AAD6MQJ8-F1
#
_cell.length_a   1.000
_cell.length_b   1.000
_cell.length_c   1.000
_cell.angle_alpha   90.00
_cell.angle_beta   90.00
_cell.angle_gamma   90.00
#
_symmetry.space_group_name_H-M   'P 1'
#
loop_
_entity.id
_entity.type
_entity.pdbx_description
1 polymer ?
#
loop_
_entity_poly.entity_id
_entity_poly.type
_entity_poly.pdbx_seq_one_letter_code
_entity_poly.pdbx_strand_id
1 'polypeptide(L)'
;MADYLLFESPIGYSLFKVAIKGDVVGNSLKEVQEGVNDLSKFGKMIDLASFLPFENNKQALGEINDISEGVASETLVSFLELNLPKPSKKKKVVLGL
;
A
#
# COMPACT_ATOMS: atom_id res chain seq x y z
N MET A 1 -12.07 5.87 -2.70
CA MET A 1 -11.54 4.54 -2.29
C MET A 1 -10.29 4.25 -3.10
N ALA A 2 -9.24 3.81 -2.42
CA ALA A 2 -7.94 3.58 -3.02
C ALA A 2 -7.98 2.45 -4.07
N ASP A 3 -7.13 2.59 -5.09
CA ASP A 3 -6.87 1.56 -6.10
C ASP A 3 -5.59 0.78 -5.76
N TYR A 4 -4.64 1.42 -5.05
CA TYR A 4 -3.44 0.82 -4.49
C TYR A 4 -3.24 1.25 -3.05
N LEU A 5 -2.57 0.43 -2.25
CA LEU A 5 -2.16 0.71 -0.86
C LEU A 5 -0.65 0.55 -0.77
N LEU A 6 0.04 1.59 -0.28
CA LEU A 6 1.42 1.48 0.15
C LEU A 6 1.45 0.92 1.57
N PHE A 7 2.34 -0.03 1.82
CA PHE A 7 2.62 -0.53 3.16
C PHE A 7 4.13 -0.50 3.38
N GLU A 8 4.53 0.30 4.36
CA GLU A 8 5.90 0.39 4.84
C GLU A 8 6.15 -0.62 5.96
N SER A 9 7.31 -1.26 5.91
CA SER A 9 7.72 -2.24 6.91
C SER A 9 9.22 -2.18 7.13
N PRO A 10 9.74 -2.71 8.26
CA PRO A 10 11.18 -2.72 8.51
C PRO A 10 12.00 -3.47 7.46
N ILE A 11 11.35 -4.34 6.68
CA ILE A 11 12.01 -5.15 5.65
C ILE A 11 11.94 -4.52 4.25
N GLY A 12 11.14 -3.46 4.05
CA GLY A 12 10.95 -2.84 2.75
C GLY A 12 9.56 -2.24 2.51
N TYR A 13 9.35 -1.77 1.29
CA TYR A 13 8.07 -1.25 0.81
C TYR A 13 7.27 -2.30 0.07
N SER A 14 5.99 -2.43 0.41
CA SER A 14 5.03 -3.27 -0.31
C SER A 14 3.96 -2.40 -0.96
N LEU A 15 3.63 -2.70 -2.21
CA LEU A 15 2.50 -2.09 -2.90
C LEU A 15 1.43 -3.15 -3.13
N PHE A 16 0.25 -2.94 -2.58
CA PHE A 16 -0.91 -3.79 -2.78
C PHE A 16 -1.89 -3.12 -3.75
N LYS A 17 -2.48 -3.90 -4.63
CA LYS A 17 -3.59 -3.48 -5.48
C LYS A 17 -4.90 -3.88 -4.83
N VAL A 18 -5.86 -2.97 -4.78
CA VAL A 18 -7.19 -3.25 -4.25
C VAL A 18 -8.04 -3.89 -5.35
N ALA A 19 -8.24 -5.21 -5.25
CA ALA A 19 -9.07 -5.98 -6.19
C ALA A 19 -10.56 -5.79 -5.89
N ILE A 20 -10.94 -5.82 -4.61
CA ILE A 20 -12.32 -5.61 -4.16
C ILE A 20 -12.33 -4.45 -3.16
N LYS A 21 -13.15 -3.46 -3.48
CA LYS A 21 -13.35 -2.27 -2.68
C LYS A 21 -14.19 -2.64 -1.44
N GLY A 22 -13.70 -2.29 -0.24
CA GLY A 22 -14.43 -2.50 1.01
C GLY A 22 -15.77 -1.74 1.11
N ASP A 23 -16.69 -2.25 1.91
CA ASP A 23 -17.98 -1.58 2.14
C ASP A 23 -17.81 -0.40 3.11
N VAL A 24 -17.92 0.82 2.58
CA VAL A 24 -17.78 2.05 3.39
C VAL A 24 -19.04 2.32 4.22
N VAL A 25 -20.22 1.96 3.72
CA VAL A 25 -21.51 2.21 4.40
C VAL A 25 -21.68 1.21 5.53
N GLY A 26 -21.40 -0.06 5.25
CA GLY A 26 -21.45 -1.16 6.20
C GLY A 26 -20.16 -1.35 7.02
N ASN A 27 -19.19 -0.43 6.95
CA ASN A 27 -17.87 -0.64 7.56
C ASN A 27 -17.94 -1.02 9.04
N SER A 28 -18.86 -0.42 9.80
CA SER A 28 -19.03 -0.68 11.24
C SER A 28 -19.83 -1.95 11.56
N LEU A 29 -20.34 -2.67 10.55
CA LEU A 29 -21.05 -3.93 10.75
C LEU A 29 -20.07 -5.01 11.21
N LYS A 30 -20.52 -5.83 12.16
CA LYS A 30 -19.70 -6.86 12.78
C LYS A 30 -19.18 -7.86 11.74
N GLU A 31 -20.01 -8.24 10.78
CA GLU A 31 -19.69 -9.19 9.72
C GLU A 31 -18.58 -8.67 8.79
N VAL A 32 -18.55 -7.35 8.56
CA VAL A 32 -17.52 -6.69 7.76
C VAL A 32 -16.20 -6.68 8.53
N GLN A 33 -16.22 -6.34 9.81
CA GLN A 33 -15.04 -6.34 10.68
C GLN A 33 -14.45 -7.74 10.87
N GLU A 34 -15.29 -8.76 11.07
CA GLU A 34 -14.86 -10.16 11.11
C GLU A 34 -14.30 -10.62 9.76
N GLY A 35 -14.86 -10.11 8.66
CA GLY A 35 -14.38 -10.39 7.31
C GLY A 35 -12.96 -9.89 7.04
N VAL A 36 -12.58 -8.74 7.59
CA VAL A 36 -11.21 -8.20 7.46
C VAL A 36 -10.19 -9.05 8.22
N ASN A 37 -10.58 -9.63 9.36
CA ASN A 37 -9.70 -10.51 10.15
C ASN A 37 -9.57 -11.93 9.58
N ASP A 38 -10.45 -12.31 8.66
CA ASP A 38 -10.39 -13.58 7.95
C ASP A 38 -9.47 -13.47 6.73
N LEU A 39 -8.30 -14.10 6.79
CA LEU A 39 -7.31 -14.06 5.71
C LEU A 39 -7.86 -14.54 4.36
N SER A 40 -8.77 -15.51 4.35
CA SER A 40 -9.35 -16.03 3.10
C SER A 40 -10.30 -15.04 2.43
N LYS A 41 -10.92 -14.17 3.23
CA LYS A 41 -11.77 -13.08 2.73
C LYS A 41 -10.93 -11.86 2.38
N PHE A 42 -10.06 -11.42 3.28
CA PHE A 42 -9.19 -10.26 3.06
C PHE A 42 -8.23 -10.46 1.89
N GLY A 43 -7.66 -11.67 1.73
CA GLY A 43 -6.78 -12.01 0.61
C GLY A 43 -7.47 -11.97 -0.77
N LYS A 44 -8.81 -11.94 -0.84
CA LYS A 44 -9.54 -11.68 -2.10
C LYS A 44 -9.70 -10.18 -2.38
N MET A 45 -9.52 -9.33 -1.37
CA MET A 45 -9.67 -7.89 -1.49
C MET A 45 -8.38 -7.20 -1.94
N ILE A 46 -7.22 -7.77 -1.58
CA ILE A 46 -5.91 -7.21 -1.86
C ILE A 46 -5.01 -8.20 -2.60
N ASP A 47 -4.29 -7.71 -3.60
CA ASP A 47 -3.26 -8.46 -4.31
C ASP A 47 -1.90 -7.79 -4.10
N LEU A 48 -0.85 -8.53 -3.76
CA LEU A 48 0.51 -7.98 -3.71
C LEU A 48 0.97 -7.66 -5.13
N ALA A 49 1.13 -6.38 -5.45
CA ALA A 49 1.54 -5.91 -6.77
C ALA A 49 3.07 -5.83 -6.91
N SER A 50 3.75 -5.37 -5.85
CA SER A 50 5.20 -5.23 -5.84
C SER A 50 5.75 -5.21 -4.41
N PHE A 51 6.98 -5.67 -4.25
CA PHE A 51 7.71 -5.61 -3.00
C PHE A 51 9.16 -5.21 -3.28
N LEU A 52 9.64 -4.17 -2.58
CA LEU A 52 11.01 -3.70 -2.62
C LEU A 52 11.65 -3.92 -1.25
N PRO A 53 12.48 -4.97 -1.08
CA PRO A 53 13.22 -5.16 0.16
C PRO A 53 14.31 -4.09 0.30
N PHE A 54 14.60 -3.68 1.53
CA PHE A 54 15.78 -2.87 1.80
C PHE A 54 17.06 -3.71 1.70
N GLU A 55 18.09 -3.16 1.07
CA GLU A 55 19.35 -3.87 0.81
C GLU A 55 20.14 -4.15 2.09
N ASN A 56 20.03 -3.27 3.08
CA ASN A 56 20.77 -3.37 4.34
C ASN A 56 20.13 -2.52 5.45
N ASN A 57 20.60 -2.74 6.68
CA ASN A 57 20.12 -2.04 7.88
C ASN A 57 20.32 -0.52 7.82
N LYS A 58 21.36 -0.04 7.11
CA LYS A 58 21.61 1.40 6.97
C LYS A 58 20.55 2.05 6.09
N GLN A 59 20.18 1.40 4.98
CA GLN A 59 19.06 1.86 4.15
C GLN A 59 17.76 1.81 4.95
N ALA A 60 17.44 0.69 5.60
CA ALA A 60 16.21 0.55 6.38
C ALA A 60 16.06 1.64 7.46
N LEU A 61 17.15 1.98 8.16
CA LEU A 61 17.15 3.06 9.15
C LEU A 61 16.92 4.44 8.52
N GLY A 62 17.56 4.71 7.37
CA GLY A 62 17.34 5.97 6.65
C GLY A 62 15.90 6.11 6.17
N GLU A 63 15.37 5.07 5.54
CA GLU A 63 13.98 5.04 5.04
C GLU A 63 12.96 5.25 6.17
N ILE A 64 13.13 4.58 7.32
CA ILE A 64 12.23 4.76 8.48
C ILE A 64 12.30 6.19 9.03
N ASN A 65 13.48 6.79 9.10
CA ASN A 65 13.62 8.17 9.57
C ASN A 65 12.93 9.15 8.61
N ASP A 66 13.19 9.04 7.31
CA ASP A 66 12.56 9.89 6.28
C ASP A 66 11.04 9.80 6.36
N ILE A 67 10.49 8.57 6.42
CA ILE A 67 9.05 8.33 6.61
C ILE A 67 8.52 9.00 7.89
N SER A 68 9.23 8.86 9.01
CA SER A 68 8.81 9.43 10.30
C SER A 68 8.75 10.97 10.28
N GLU A 69 9.56 11.59 9.42
CA GLU A 69 9.60 13.03 9.19
C GLU A 69 8.65 13.48 8.06
N GLY A 70 7.95 12.55 7.41
CA GLY A 70 7.06 12.82 6.28
C GLY A 70 7.78 13.13 4.97
N VAL A 71 9.04 12.68 4.85
CA VAL A 71 9.88 12.83 3.66
C VAL A 71 9.78 11.57 2.81
N ALA A 72 9.44 11.73 1.53
CA ALA A 72 9.50 10.63 0.58
C ALA A 72 10.93 10.52 0.03
N SER A 73 11.62 9.43 0.39
CA SER A 73 12.97 9.14 -0.11
C SER A 73 12.99 8.94 -1.64
N GLU A 74 14.16 9.09 -2.25
CA GLU A 74 14.34 8.79 -3.68
C GLU A 74 14.00 7.32 -4.00
N THR A 75 14.31 6.40 -3.08
CA THR A 75 13.95 4.98 -3.19
C THR A 75 12.43 4.81 -3.28
N LEU A 76 11.68 5.43 -2.36
CA LEU A 76 10.22 5.34 -2.32
C LEU A 76 9.60 5.94 -3.57
N VAL A 77 10.05 7.12 -3.98
CA VAL A 77 9.56 7.78 -5.20
C VAL A 77 9.81 6.88 -6.42
N SER A 78 11.03 6.35 -6.57
CA SER A 78 11.38 5.46 -7.67
C SER A 78 10.54 4.18 -7.68
N PHE A 79 10.29 3.61 -6.49
CA PHE A 79 9.43 2.45 -6.32
C PHE A 79 7.99 2.73 -6.77
N LEU A 80 7.42 3.87 -6.37
CA LEU A 80 6.07 4.25 -6.76
C LEU A 80 5.97 4.54 -8.26
N GLU A 81 6.96 5.23 -8.85
CA GLU A 81 6.99 5.53 -10.29
C GLU A 81 7.07 4.27 -11.15
N LEU A 82 7.80 3.24 -10.70
CA LEU A 82 7.94 1.98 -11.43
C LEU A 82 6.64 1.16 -11.40
N ASN A 83 5.91 1.19 -10.30
CA ASN A 83 4.81 0.25 -10.05
C ASN A 83 3.41 0.87 -10.25
N LEU A 84 3.26 2.19 -10.20
CA LEU A 84 1.97 2.84 -10.43
C LEU A 84 1.76 3.13 -11.92
N PRO A 85 0.56 2.88 -12.46
CA PRO A 85 0.25 3.25 -13.83
C PRO A 85 0.24 4.78 -13.97
N LYS A 86 0.80 5.28 -15.07
CA LYS A 86 0.83 6.74 -15.34
C LYS A 86 -0.58 7.31 -15.33
N PRO A 87 -0.89 8.27 -14.44
CA PRO A 87 -2.22 8.85 -14.37
C PRO A 87 -2.53 9.64 -15.65
N SER A 88 -3.80 9.64 -16.05
CA SER A 88 -4.28 10.43 -17.18
C SER A 88 -5.44 11.33 -16.76
N LYS A 89 -5.75 12.37 -17.56
CA LYS A 89 -6.91 13.24 -17.30
C LYS A 89 -8.23 12.47 -17.15
N LYS A 90 -8.36 11.30 -17.80
CA LYS A 90 -9.56 10.45 -17.76
C LYS A 90 -9.54 9.42 -16.63
N LYS A 91 -8.36 9.01 -16.16
CA LYS A 91 -8.21 7.96 -15.14
C LYS A 91 -7.15 8.40 -14.13
N LYS A 92 -7.63 8.85 -12.97
CA LYS A 92 -6.80 9.09 -11.79
C LYS A 92 -6.51 7.74 -11.12
N VAL A 93 -5.35 7.65 -10.49
CA VAL A 93 -4.95 6.54 -9.63
C VAL A 93 -5.03 7.05 -8.20
N VAL A 94 -5.76 6.36 -7.34
CA VAL A 94 -5.84 6.71 -5.91
C VAL A 94 -4.93 5.78 -5.12
N LEU A 95 -3.90 6.34 -4.49
CA LEU A 95 -3.02 5.63 -3.56
C LEU A 95 -3.50 5.87 -2.13
N GLY A 96 -3.62 4.80 -1.34
CA GLY A 96 -3.70 4.88 0.11
C GLY A 96 -2.31 4.73 0.72
N LEU A 97 -2.03 5.56 1.73
CA LEU A 97 -0.79 5.62 2.49
C LEU A 97 -1.10 5.27 3.94
#